data_AF-A0A444MFY2-F1
#
_entry.id   AF-A0A444MFY2-F1
#
_cell.length_a   1.000
_cell.length_b   1.000
_cell.length_c   1.000
_cell.angle_alpha   90.00
_cell.angle_beta   90.00
_cell.angle_gamma   90.00
#
_symmetry.space_group_name_H-M   'P 1'
#
loop_
_entity.id
_entity.type
_entity.pdbx_description
1 polymer ?
#
loop_
_entity_poly.entity_id
_entity_poly.type
_entity_poly.pdbx_seq_one_letter_code
_entity_poly.pdbx_strand_id
1 'polypeptide(L)' 'MAEVINLRQFKKQAARRAARAEADANAVKFGRTMAMKKREAEDASRAKAALDGHKLED' A
#
# COMPACT_ATOMS: atom_id res chain seq x y z
N MET A 1 -17.60 30.74 -13.04
CA MET A 1 -17.55 31.20 -11.64
C MET A 1 -16.54 30.30 -10.93
N ALA A 2 -15.43 30.84 -10.41
CA ALA A 2 -14.40 30.03 -9.79
C ALA A 2 -14.70 29.86 -8.30
N GLU A 3 -14.69 28.62 -7.81
CA GLU A 3 -14.86 28.34 -6.39
C GLU A 3 -13.55 28.68 -5.65
N VAL A 4 -13.61 29.67 -4.76
CA VAL A 4 -12.45 30.07 -3.95
C VAL A 4 -12.30 29.09 -2.79
N ILE A 5 -11.42 28.09 -2.96
CA ILE A 5 -11.16 27.09 -1.93
C ILE A 5 -9.95 27.46 -1.07
N ASN A 6 -10.02 27.12 0.21
CA ASN A 6 -8.90 27.30 1.13
C ASN A 6 -7.88 26.16 0.98
N LEU A 7 -6.77 26.43 0.28
CA LEU A 7 -5.70 25.44 0.04
C LEU A 7 -5.10 24.88 1.33
N ARG A 8 -5.01 25.67 2.42
CA ARG A 8 -4.47 25.21 3.70
C ARG A 8 -5.37 24.14 4.32
N GLN A 9 -6.69 24.34 4.28
CA GLN A 9 -7.66 23.36 4.77
C GLN A 9 -7.60 22.08 3.95
N PHE A 10 -7.54 22.20 2.62
CA PHE A 10 -7.45 21.05 1.72
C PHE A 10 -6.17 20.21 1.99
N LYS A 11 -5.00 20.85 2.10
CA LYS A 11 -3.74 20.17 2.44
C LYS A 11 -3.84 19.44 3.78
N LYS A 12 -4.44 20.07 4.80
CA LYS A 12 -4.65 19.45 6.12
C LYS A 12 -5.61 18.26 6.06
N GLN A 13 -6.63 18.30 5.21
CA GLN A 13 -7.52 17.17 5.00
C GLN A 13 -6.82 16.04 4.25
N ALA A 14 -6.05 16.35 3.20
CA ALA A 14 -5.26 15.38 2.46
C ALA A 14 -4.26 14.64 3.36
N ALA A 15 -3.52 15.37 4.21
CA ALA A 15 -2.59 14.77 5.18
C ALA A 15 -3.31 13.85 6.17
N ARG A 16 -4.49 14.26 6.68
CA ARG A 16 -5.30 13.41 7.56
C ARG A 16 -5.82 12.15 6.87
N ARG A 17 -6.18 12.24 5.59
CA ARG A 17 -6.61 11.07 4.80
C ARG A 17 -5.44 10.10 4.56
N ALA A 18 -4.27 10.62 4.21
CA ALA A 18 -3.06 9.80 4.04
C ALA A 18 -2.71 9.03 5.33
N ALA A 19 -2.68 9.74 6.48
CA ALA A 19 -2.41 9.12 7.77
C ALA A 19 -3.42 8.02 8.15
N ARG A 20 -4.71 8.20 7.81
CA ARG A 20 -5.74 7.16 8.02
C ARG A 20 -5.50 5.93 7.14
N ALA A 21 -5.22 6.13 5.85
CA ALA A 21 -4.95 5.03 4.93
C ALA A 21 -3.72 4.20 5.37
N GLU A 22 -2.66 4.88 5.85
CA GLU A 22 -1.50 4.21 6.43
C GLU A 22 -1.85 3.45 7.72
N ALA A 23 -2.66 4.04 8.60
CA ALA A 23 -3.12 3.37 9.81
C ALA A 23 -3.96 2.12 9.51
N ASP A 24 -4.87 2.19 8.54
CA ASP A 24 -5.68 1.05 8.10
C ASP A 24 -4.82 -0.06 7.50
N ALA A 25 -3.85 0.32 6.65
CA ALA A 25 -2.88 -0.63 6.09
C ALA A 25 -2.02 -1.30 7.17
N ASN A 26 -1.66 -0.57 8.22
CA ASN A 26 -0.92 -1.10 9.35
C ASN A 26 -1.80 -1.96 10.27
N ALA A 27 -3.06 -1.62 10.46
CA ALA A 27 -4.02 -2.42 11.23
C ALA A 27 -4.24 -3.80 10.58
N VAL A 28 -4.34 -3.87 9.25
CA VAL A 28 -4.41 -5.14 8.50
C VAL A 28 -3.14 -5.98 8.64
N LYS A 29 -1.99 -5.34 8.88
CA LYS A 29 -0.70 -6.00 9.11
C LYS A 29 -0.45 -6.31 10.60
N PHE A 30 -1.20 -5.69 11.50
CA PHE A 30 -1.09 -5.89 12.93
C PHE A 30 -1.61 -7.29 13.30
N GLY A 31 -0.92 -7.98 14.21
CA GLY A 31 -1.23 -9.38 14.54
C GLY A 31 -0.57 -10.43 13.63
N ARG A 32 0.08 -10.04 12.52
CA ARG A 32 0.90 -10.97 11.73
C ARG A 32 2.22 -11.23 12.45
N THR A 33 2.50 -12.49 12.76
CA THR A 33 3.78 -12.92 13.35
C THR A 33 4.92 -12.82 12.33
N MET A 34 6.17 -12.78 12.79
CA MET A 34 7.35 -12.76 11.93
C MET A 34 7.38 -13.96 10.96
N ALA A 35 6.95 -15.13 11.41
CA ALA A 35 6.85 -16.34 10.59
C ALA A 35 5.83 -16.20 9.46
N MET A 36 4.68 -15.59 9.73
CA MET A 36 3.64 -15.33 8.72
C MET A 36 4.10 -14.32 7.67
N LYS A 37 4.76 -13.22 8.08
CA LYS A 37 5.32 -12.24 7.14
C LYS A 37 6.38 -12.86 6.23
N LYS A 38 7.23 -13.74 6.77
CA LYS A 38 8.27 -14.43 6.01
C LYS A 38 7.66 -15.36 4.97
N ARG A 39 6.66 -16.16 5.36
CA ARG A 39 5.95 -17.06 4.45
C ARG A 39 5.25 -16.31 3.33
N GLU A 40 4.57 -15.21 3.63
CA GLU A 40 3.90 -14.37 2.62
C GLU A 40 4.91 -13.74 1.64
N ALA A 41 6.09 -13.34 2.13
CA ALA A 41 7.16 -12.82 1.28
C ALA A 41 7.76 -13.90 0.37
N GLU A 42 7.96 -15.13 0.88
CA GLU A 42 8.41 -16.28 0.10
C GLU A 42 7.36 -16.72 -0.94
N ASP A 43 6.08 -16.67 -0.57
CA ASP A 43 4.98 -16.96 -1.50
C ASP A 43 4.91 -15.91 -2.62
N ALA A 44 5.06 -14.63 -2.28
CA ALA A 44 5.10 -13.53 -3.25
C ALA A 44 6.34 -13.60 -4.16
N SER A 45 7.51 -13.98 -3.64
CA SER A 45 8.73 -14.11 -4.45
C SER A 45 8.63 -15.28 -5.43
N ARG A 46 8.07 -16.42 -5.02
CA ARG A 46 7.79 -17.56 -5.92
C ARG A 46 6.79 -17.19 -7.00
N ALA A 47 5.71 -16.50 -6.64
CA ALA A 47 4.73 -16.03 -7.61
C ALA A 47 5.36 -15.07 -8.64
N LYS A 48 6.21 -14.14 -8.17
CA LYS A 48 6.95 -13.24 -9.06
C LYS A 48 7.91 -13.99 -9.98
N ALA A 49 8.70 -14.93 -9.44
CA ALA A 49 9.62 -15.74 -10.23
C ALA A 49 8.90 -16.60 -11.27
N ALA A 50 7.72 -17.13 -10.94
CA ALA A 50 6.87 -17.83 -11.89
C ALA A 50 6.41 -16.90 -13.03
N LEU A 51 5.92 -15.70 -12.69
CA LEU A 51 5.51 -14.71 -13.69
C LEU A 51 6.68 -14.23 -14.57
N ASP A 52 7.84 -13.96 -13.97
CA ASP A 52 9.06 -13.58 -14.68
C ASP A 52 9.52 -14.71 -15.62
N GLY A 53 9.42 -15.98 -15.21
CA GLY A 53 9.71 -17.13 -16.06
C GLY A 53 8.70 -17.37 -17.19
N HIS A 54 7.46 -16.86 -17.03
CA HIS A 54 6.43 -16.86 -18.06
C HIS A 54 6.42 -15.59 -18.92
N LYS A 55 7.33 -14.65 -18.66
CA LYS A 55 7.41 -13.39 -19.38
C LYS A 55 8.11 -13.64 -20.71
N LEU A 56 7.32 -13.56 -21.79
CA LEU A 56 7.86 -13.53 -23.15
C LEU A 56 8.41 -12.12 -23.37
N GLU A 57 9.73 -11.98 -23.45
CA GLU A 57 10.37 -10.73 -23.84
C GLU A 57 10.26 -10.62 -25.37
N ASP A 58 9.32 -9.79 -25.85
CA ASP A 58 9.30 -9.24 -27.22
C ASP A 58 10.08 -7.91 -27.25
#